data_AF-A0A813L5H8-F1
#
_entry.id   AF-A0A813L5H8-F1
#
_cell.length_a   1.000
_cell.length_b   1.000
_cell.length_c   1.000
_cell.angle_alpha   90.00
_cell.angle_beta   90.00
_cell.angle_gamma   90.00
#
_symmetry.space_group_name_H-M   'P 1'
#
loop_
_entity.id
_entity.type
_entity.pdbx_description
1 polymer ?
#
loop_
_entity_poly.entity_id
_entity_poly.type
_entity_poly.pdbx_seq_one_letter_code
_entity_poly.pdbx_strand_id
1 'polypeptide(L)'
;VLAISSGDALGVDSSPLIGIFSLPAPPFLCSSPGCEVIPASYVRSIESAGGQVVPISLHSSHTEIEHLIKSLNGFLFTGGQDLDPSYAVHRVLNRSKELFQAGVVLPVWGTCLGFEWLIASVAPDSLEVGFKSYNISLPLHPRLDAAPSSRLLGS
;
A
#
# COMPACT_ATOMS: atom_id res chain seq x y z
N VAL A 1 -2.62 -1.51 12.71
CA VAL A 1 -3.84 -2.33 12.80
C VAL A 1 -4.64 -2.09 11.53
N LEU A 2 -4.71 -3.08 10.63
CA LEU A 2 -5.60 -3.02 9.46
C LEU A 2 -7.02 -3.24 10.00
N ALA A 3 -7.86 -2.21 9.95
CA ALA A 3 -9.26 -2.33 10.32
C ALA A 3 -10.01 -2.94 9.12
N ILE A 4 -10.31 -4.23 9.20
CA ILE A 4 -11.22 -4.90 8.27
C ILE A 4 -12.63 -4.61 8.77
N SER A 5 -13.40 -3.84 8.00
CA SER A 5 -14.80 -3.55 8.31
C SER A 5 -15.64 -4.81 8.07
N SER A 6 -16.28 -5.33 9.11
CA SER A 6 -17.21 -6.44 9.05
C SER A 6 -18.49 -6.01 8.34
N GLY A 7 -18.69 -6.48 7.11
CA GLY A 7 -19.97 -6.43 6.40
C GLY A 7 -20.30 -7.83 5.91
N ASP A 8 -21.28 -8.47 6.53
CA ASP A 8 -21.68 -9.85 6.27
C ASP A 8 -22.18 -10.06 4.84
N ALA A 9 -21.63 -11.08 4.14
CA ALA A 9 -22.42 -12.12 3.47
C ALA A 9 -21.51 -13.24 2.89
N LEU A 10 -21.85 -14.47 3.30
CA LEU A 10 -21.50 -15.80 2.75
C LEU A 10 -20.20 -16.45 3.27
N GLY A 11 -20.41 -17.44 4.15
CA GLY A 11 -19.37 -18.21 4.80
C GLY A 11 -18.48 -18.98 3.84
N VAL A 12 -17.23 -18.52 3.75
CA VAL A 12 -16.00 -19.28 3.93
C VAL A 12 -15.07 -18.31 4.66
N ASP A 13 -14.29 -18.81 5.62
CA ASP A 13 -13.19 -18.09 6.26
C ASP A 13 -12.11 -17.75 5.20
N SER A 14 -12.39 -16.78 4.33
CA SER A 14 -11.53 -16.39 3.23
C SER A 14 -10.63 -15.26 3.69
N SER A 15 -9.39 -15.62 3.99
CA SER A 15 -8.30 -14.66 4.23
C SER A 15 -8.29 -13.59 3.13
N PRO A 16 -8.28 -12.28 3.45
CA PRO A 16 -8.28 -11.23 2.45
C PRO A 16 -7.03 -11.29 1.56
N LEU A 17 -7.22 -11.13 0.25
CA LEU A 17 -6.14 -11.03 -0.73
C LEU A 17 -5.65 -9.59 -0.84
N ILE A 18 -4.41 -9.35 -0.44
CA ILE A 18 -3.77 -8.03 -0.45
C ILE A 18 -2.71 -7.99 -1.55
N GLY A 19 -2.87 -7.05 -2.47
CA GLY A 19 -1.89 -6.76 -3.51
C GLY A 19 -0.68 -6.03 -2.93
N ILE A 20 0.53 -6.55 -3.11
CA ILE A 20 1.76 -5.86 -2.73
C ILE A 20 2.58 -5.56 -3.98
N PHE A 21 2.86 -4.28 -4.21
CA PHE A 21 3.72 -3.85 -5.31
C PHE A 21 5.18 -4.24 -5.05
N SER A 22 5.78 -4.94 -6.00
CA SER A 22 7.23 -5.13 -6.09
C SER A 22 7.91 -3.81 -6.45
N LEU A 23 9.21 -3.70 -6.18
CA LEU A 23 10.03 -2.56 -6.60
C LEU A 23 11.26 -3.09 -7.35
N PRO A 24 11.96 -2.27 -8.16
CA PRO A 24 13.18 -2.70 -8.83
C PRO A 24 14.18 -3.27 -7.82
N ALA A 25 14.68 -4.46 -8.11
CA ALA A 25 15.65 -5.11 -7.25
C ALA A 25 16.97 -4.32 -7.28
N PRO A 26 17.63 -4.14 -6.12
CA PRO A 26 18.95 -3.56 -6.11
C PRO A 26 19.97 -4.48 -6.81
N PRO A 27 21.03 -3.94 -7.43
CA PRO A 27 21.96 -4.72 -8.26
C PRO A 27 22.62 -5.91 -7.55
N PHE A 28 22.77 -5.85 -6.22
CA PHE A 28 23.37 -6.93 -5.43
C PHE A 28 22.43 -8.12 -5.21
N LEU A 29 21.11 -7.96 -5.40
CA LEU A 29 20.14 -9.06 -5.34
C LEU A 29 19.91 -9.70 -6.71
N CYS A 30 19.79 -8.87 -7.74
CA CYS A 30 19.65 -9.34 -9.12
C CYS A 30 20.22 -8.31 -10.09
N SER A 31 21.06 -8.77 -11.03
CA SER A 31 21.67 -7.94 -12.06
C SER A 31 20.93 -7.96 -13.40
N SER A 32 19.89 -8.80 -13.54
CA SER A 32 19.11 -8.89 -14.77
C SER A 32 18.18 -7.68 -14.90
N PRO A 33 18.06 -7.08 -16.10
CA PRO A 33 17.07 -6.02 -16.35
C PRO A 33 15.65 -6.50 -16.02
N GLY A 34 14.87 -5.64 -15.36
CA GLY A 34 13.48 -5.94 -15.00
C GLY A 34 13.30 -6.86 -13.78
N CYS A 35 14.35 -7.17 -13.03
CA CYS A 35 14.21 -7.83 -11.75
C CYS A 35 13.50 -6.92 -10.75
N GLU A 36 12.44 -7.45 -10.13
CA GLU A 36 11.69 -6.78 -9.07
C GLU A 36 11.68 -7.64 -7.79
N VAL A 37 11.56 -6.99 -6.64
CA VAL A 37 11.59 -7.65 -5.33
C VAL A 37 10.50 -7.08 -4.41
N ILE A 38 9.97 -7.95 -3.56
CA ILE A 38 9.15 -7.56 -2.40
C ILE A 38 9.94 -7.94 -1.15
N PRO A 39 10.27 -7.01 -0.25
CA PRO A 39 10.90 -7.38 1.01
C PRO A 39 9.99 -8.29 1.83
N ALA A 40 10.52 -9.43 2.27
CA ALA A 40 9.76 -10.47 2.97
C ALA A 40 9.06 -9.98 4.25
N SER A 41 9.55 -8.89 4.85
CA SER A 41 8.91 -8.26 6.02
C SER A 41 7.49 -7.78 5.72
N TYR A 42 7.22 -7.24 4.52
CA TYR A 42 5.87 -6.82 4.13
C TYR A 42 4.93 -8.03 3.99
N VAL A 43 5.42 -9.09 3.35
CA VAL A 43 4.66 -10.34 3.17
C VAL A 43 4.27 -10.92 4.53
N ARG A 44 5.26 -11.11 5.40
CA ARG A 44 5.03 -11.64 6.76
C ARG A 44 4.09 -10.76 7.59
N SER A 45 4.15 -9.43 7.42
CA SER A 45 3.26 -8.53 8.15
C SER A 45 1.80 -8.76 7.78
N ILE A 46 1.49 -8.94 6.49
CA ILE A 46 0.13 -9.24 6.03
C ILE A 46 -0.30 -10.64 6.45
N GLU A 47 0.56 -11.65 6.25
CA GLU A 47 0.26 -13.05 6.62
C GLU A 47 0.01 -13.19 8.13
N SER A 48 0.82 -12.52 8.97
CA SER A 48 0.63 -12.51 10.42
C SER A 48 -0.66 -11.84 10.87
N ALA A 49 -1.23 -10.96 10.04
CA ALA A 49 -2.52 -10.33 10.26
C ALA A 49 -3.70 -11.16 9.71
N GLY A 50 -3.43 -12.36 9.19
CA GLY A 50 -4.45 -13.26 8.64
C GLY A 50 -4.82 -12.97 7.18
N GLY A 51 -4.00 -12.20 6.45
CA GLY A 51 -4.16 -11.95 5.02
C GLY A 51 -3.30 -12.85 4.14
N GLN A 52 -3.59 -12.85 2.84
CA GLN A 52 -2.82 -13.51 1.80
C GLN A 52 -2.25 -12.47 0.85
N VAL A 53 -1.06 -12.71 0.31
CA VAL A 53 -0.36 -11.73 -0.53
C VAL A 53 -0.42 -12.13 -2.00
N VAL A 54 -0.77 -11.17 -2.85
CA VAL A 54 -0.64 -11.24 -4.29
C VAL A 54 0.47 -10.28 -4.72
N PRO A 55 1.61 -10.75 -5.26
CA PRO A 55 2.64 -9.87 -5.77
C PRO A 55 2.16 -9.17 -7.05
N ILE A 56 2.45 -7.87 -7.17
CA ILE A 56 2.05 -7.04 -8.31
C ILE A 56 3.30 -6.35 -8.86
N SER A 57 3.51 -6.46 -10.17
CA SER A 57 4.60 -5.76 -10.84
C SER A 57 4.31 -4.26 -10.96
N LEU A 58 5.34 -3.42 -10.87
CA LEU A 58 5.17 -1.99 -11.20
C LEU A 58 4.82 -1.77 -12.66
N HIS A 59 5.19 -2.72 -13.51
CA HIS A 59 4.99 -2.71 -14.94
C HIS A 59 3.70 -3.40 -15.38
N SER A 60 2.83 -3.79 -14.43
CA SER A 60 1.53 -4.40 -14.76
C SER A 60 0.72 -3.53 -15.72
N SER A 61 0.14 -4.19 -16.72
CA SER A 61 -0.60 -3.52 -17.79
C SER A 61 -1.93 -2.94 -17.29
N HIS A 62 -2.55 -2.06 -18.08
CA HIS A 62 -3.88 -1.52 -17.77
C HIS A 62 -4.92 -2.62 -17.55
N THR A 63 -4.97 -3.62 -18.41
CA THR A 63 -5.95 -4.72 -18.32
C THR A 63 -5.73 -5.57 -17.07
N GLU A 64 -4.47 -5.84 -16.74
CA GLU A 64 -4.08 -6.59 -15.55
C GLU A 64 -4.42 -5.83 -14.27
N ILE A 65 -4.09 -4.55 -14.17
CA ILE A 65 -4.36 -3.78 -12.95
C ILE A 65 -5.87 -3.60 -12.72
N GLU A 66 -6.66 -3.40 -13.78
CA GLU A 66 -8.12 -3.36 -13.67
C GLU A 66 -8.72 -4.69 -13.19
N HIS A 67 -8.14 -5.81 -13.62
CA HIS A 67 -8.55 -7.12 -13.13
C HIS A 67 -8.20 -7.29 -11.64
N LEU A 68 -6.98 -6.93 -11.24
CA LEU A 68 -6.52 -6.99 -9.85
C LEU A 68 -7.37 -6.12 -8.92
N ILE A 69 -7.70 -4.89 -9.33
CA ILE A 69 -8.55 -3.96 -8.55
C ILE A 69 -9.93 -4.56 -8.25
N LYS A 70 -10.49 -5.37 -9.16
CA LYS A 70 -11.78 -6.05 -8.95
C LYS A 70 -11.68 -7.30 -8.09
N SER A 71 -10.48 -7.90 -8.01
CA SER A 71 -10.27 -9.23 -7.43
C SER A 71 -9.68 -9.17 -6.03
N LEU A 72 -8.99 -8.09 -5.68
CA LEU A 72 -8.26 -7.95 -4.41
C LEU A 72 -9.04 -7.14 -3.39
N ASN A 73 -8.81 -7.45 -2.10
CA ASN A 73 -9.46 -6.78 -0.98
C ASN A 73 -8.73 -5.50 -0.54
N GLY A 74 -7.52 -5.25 -1.03
CA GLY A 74 -6.75 -4.06 -0.71
C GLY A 74 -5.37 -4.06 -1.36
N PHE A 75 -4.69 -2.94 -1.26
CA PHE A 75 -3.35 -2.74 -1.84
C PHE A 75 -2.38 -2.16 -0.82
N LEU A 76 -1.13 -2.59 -0.90
CA LEU A 76 -0.02 -2.07 -0.11
C LEU A 76 1.12 -1.62 -1.04
N PHE A 77 1.53 -0.37 -0.85
CA PHE A 77 2.74 0.20 -1.44
C PHE A 77 3.88 0.13 -0.43
N THR A 78 4.96 -0.53 -0.84
CA THR A 78 6.13 -0.76 0.00
C THR A 78 7.01 0.49 0.10
N GLY A 79 7.91 0.48 1.07
CA GLY A 79 9.03 1.42 1.12
C GLY A 79 10.11 1.06 0.11
N GLY A 80 10.92 2.04 -0.28
CA GLY A 80 11.94 1.88 -1.29
C GLY A 80 12.87 3.09 -1.36
N GLN A 81 13.56 3.22 -2.48
CA GLN A 81 14.32 4.42 -2.82
C GLN A 81 13.42 5.43 -3.54
N ASP A 82 13.94 6.63 -3.77
CA ASP A 82 13.27 7.70 -4.50
C ASP A 82 12.90 7.22 -5.92
N LEU A 83 11.62 6.97 -6.15
CA LEU A 83 11.07 6.40 -7.36
C LEU A 83 9.68 6.96 -7.59
N ASP A 84 9.42 7.47 -8.79
CA ASP A 84 8.09 7.95 -9.14
C ASP A 84 7.05 6.82 -9.18
N PRO A 85 5.80 7.08 -8.78
CA PRO A 85 4.73 6.11 -8.86
C PRO A 85 4.49 5.66 -10.30
N SER A 86 4.38 4.35 -10.51
CA SER A 86 4.10 3.81 -11.85
C SER A 86 2.65 4.10 -12.27
N TYR A 87 2.36 3.86 -13.55
CA TYR A 87 0.98 3.91 -14.07
C TYR A 87 0.02 3.06 -13.23
N ALA A 88 0.42 1.84 -12.86
CA ALA A 88 -0.41 0.92 -12.10
C ALA A 88 -0.72 1.47 -10.70
N VAL A 89 0.25 2.08 -10.03
CA VAL A 89 0.07 2.75 -8.72
C VAL A 89 -0.94 3.90 -8.83
N HIS A 90 -0.76 4.79 -9.81
CA HIS A 90 -1.72 5.86 -10.07
C HIS A 90 -3.12 5.31 -10.35
N ARG A 91 -3.21 4.20 -11.08
CA ARG A 91 -4.50 3.61 -11.43
C ARG A 91 -5.21 3.06 -10.20
N VAL A 92 -4.52 2.33 -9.32
CA VAL A 92 -5.07 1.87 -8.04
C VAL A 92 -5.58 3.04 -7.20
N LEU A 93 -4.80 4.12 -7.10
CA LEU A 93 -5.17 5.29 -6.30
C LEU A 93 -6.37 6.05 -6.85
N ASN A 94 -6.46 6.20 -8.17
CA ASN A 94 -7.63 6.84 -8.78
C ASN A 94 -8.87 5.95 -8.63
N ARG A 95 -8.73 4.64 -8.85
CA ARG A 95 -9.84 3.70 -8.69
C ARG A 95 -10.31 3.56 -7.25
N SER A 96 -9.42 3.63 -6.26
CA SER A 96 -9.85 3.61 -4.86
C SER A 96 -10.71 4.82 -4.50
N LYS A 97 -10.38 6.02 -5.02
CA LYS A 97 -11.20 7.23 -4.88
C LYS A 97 -12.55 7.10 -5.59
N GLU A 98 -12.55 6.62 -6.84
CA GLU A 98 -13.77 6.41 -7.63
C GLU A 98 -14.71 5.38 -6.97
N LEU A 99 -14.16 4.27 -6.48
CA LEU A 99 -14.92 3.24 -5.75
C LEU A 99 -15.50 3.80 -4.46
N PHE A 100 -14.71 4.58 -3.71
CA PHE A 100 -15.18 5.19 -2.47
C PHE A 100 -16.35 6.14 -2.72
N GLN A 101 -16.31 6.94 -3.78
CA GLN A 101 -17.43 7.79 -4.21
C GLN A 101 -18.67 6.98 -4.60
N ALA A 102 -18.49 5.76 -5.09
CA ALA A 102 -19.56 4.81 -5.41
C ALA A 102 -20.01 3.97 -4.19
N GLY A 103 -19.51 4.26 -2.98
CA GLY A 103 -19.88 3.53 -1.75
C GLY A 103 -19.14 2.21 -1.54
N VAL A 104 -18.11 1.92 -2.34
CA VAL A 104 -17.28 0.71 -2.23
C VAL A 104 -15.91 1.08 -1.65
N VAL A 105 -15.55 0.49 -0.52
CA VAL A 105 -14.25 0.77 0.12
C VAL A 105 -13.18 -0.16 -0.44
N LEU A 106 -12.15 0.41 -1.08
CA LEU A 106 -10.92 -0.30 -1.42
C LEU A 106 -9.77 0.27 -0.57
N PRO A 107 -9.35 -0.40 0.52
CA PRO A 107 -8.28 0.10 1.37
C PRO A 107 -6.93 0.09 0.65
N VAL A 108 -6.18 1.17 0.82
CA VAL A 108 -4.81 1.33 0.32
C VAL A 108 -3.91 1.74 1.48
N TRP A 109 -2.77 1.07 1.60
CA TRP A 109 -1.74 1.35 2.60
C TRP A 109 -0.43 1.74 1.93
N GLY A 110 0.28 2.72 2.48
CA GLY A 110 1.59 3.16 1.99
C GLY A 110 2.61 3.22 3.14
N THR A 111 3.80 2.65 2.93
CA THR A 111 4.92 2.70 3.89
C THR A 111 6.12 3.40 3.27
N CYS A 112 6.71 4.40 3.93
CA CYS A 112 7.84 5.18 3.41
C CYS A 112 7.55 5.72 1.99
N LEU A 113 8.26 5.26 0.95
CA LEU A 113 7.98 5.58 -0.46
C LEU A 113 6.48 5.44 -0.82
N GLY A 114 5.84 4.36 -0.39
CA GLY A 114 4.40 4.19 -0.61
C GLY A 114 3.53 5.28 0.04
N PHE A 115 3.97 5.85 1.17
CA PHE A 115 3.31 6.99 1.80
C PHE A 115 3.57 8.29 1.01
N GLU A 116 4.77 8.48 0.47
CA GLU A 116 5.09 9.61 -0.41
C GLU A 116 4.19 9.60 -1.65
N TRP A 117 3.96 8.43 -2.27
CA TRP A 117 3.01 8.27 -3.38
C TRP A 117 1.57 8.62 -3.01
N LEU A 118 1.12 8.28 -1.80
CA LEU A 118 -0.21 8.65 -1.31
C LEU A 118 -0.34 10.18 -1.22
N ILE A 119 0.65 10.85 -0.66
CA ILE A 119 0.68 12.31 -0.53
C ILE A 119 0.72 12.99 -1.90
N ALA A 120 1.63 12.57 -2.78
CA ALA A 120 1.72 13.11 -4.14
C ALA A 120 0.42 12.93 -4.95
N SER A 121 -0.36 11.88 -4.68
CA SER A 121 -1.65 11.63 -5.35
C SER A 121 -2.78 12.56 -4.90
N VAL A 122 -2.70 13.15 -3.70
CA VAL A 122 -3.77 14.00 -3.16
C VAL A 122 -3.38 15.47 -3.09
N ALA A 123 -2.09 15.75 -2.93
CA ALA A 123 -1.51 17.07 -2.85
C ALA A 123 -0.18 17.05 -3.63
N PRO A 124 -0.24 17.20 -4.96
CA PRO A 124 0.96 17.42 -5.78
C PRO A 124 1.79 18.56 -5.18
N ASP A 125 3.11 18.44 -5.22
CA ASP A 125 4.08 19.44 -4.71
C ASP A 125 4.14 19.63 -3.18
N SER A 126 3.48 18.79 -2.39
CA SER A 126 3.51 18.87 -0.92
C SER A 126 4.61 18.05 -0.24
N LEU A 127 5.41 17.31 -1.02
CA LEU A 127 6.52 16.52 -0.47
C LEU A 127 7.72 17.42 -0.18
N GLU A 128 8.16 17.41 1.07
CA GLU A 128 9.38 18.09 1.52
C GLU A 128 10.53 17.09 1.64
N VAL A 129 11.74 17.54 1.28
CA VAL A 129 12.99 16.75 1.35
C VAL A 129 13.97 17.34 2.36
N GLY A 130 14.98 16.57 2.77
CA GLY A 130 16.09 17.07 3.60
C GLY A 130 16.02 16.74 5.10
N PHE A 131 15.12 15.84 5.50
CA PHE A 131 15.04 15.36 6.88
C PHE A 131 16.17 14.37 7.21
N LYS A 132 16.77 14.50 8.40
CA LYS A 132 17.73 13.51 8.94
C LYS A 132 16.98 12.38 9.66
N SER A 133 16.28 11.56 8.88
CA SER A 133 15.41 10.48 9.37
C SER A 133 15.91 9.07 9.04
N TYR A 134 17.09 8.95 8.43
CA TYR A 134 17.68 7.66 8.08
C TYR A 134 18.28 6.95 9.30
N ASN A 135 17.96 5.66 9.44
CA ASN A 135 18.50 4.76 10.47
C ASN A 135 18.39 5.28 11.91
N ILE A 136 17.21 5.80 12.27
CA ILE A 136 16.89 6.22 13.63
C ILE A 136 15.55 5.64 14.06
N SER A 137 15.40 5.40 15.37
CA SER A 137 14.12 5.05 15.99
C SER A 137 13.56 6.27 16.70
N LEU A 138 12.31 6.63 16.39
CA LEU A 138 11.62 7.78 16.97
C LEU A 138 10.27 7.33 17.56
N PRO A 139 9.83 7.93 18.69
CA PRO A 139 8.47 7.74 19.16
C PRO A 139 7.47 8.44 18.23
N LEU A 140 6.25 7.92 18.18
CA LEU A 140 5.11 8.68 17.64
C LEU A 140 4.60 9.62 18.73
N HIS A 141 4.32 10.87 18.36
CA HIS A 141 3.64 11.83 19.21
C HIS A 141 2.22 12.05 18.67
N PRO A 142 1.21 11.28 19.13
CA PRO A 142 -0.14 11.40 18.61
C PRO A 142 -0.73 12.76 18.98
N ARG A 143 -1.45 13.33 18.02
CA ARG A 143 -2.29 14.49 18.28
C ARG A 143 -3.47 14.09 19.17
N LEU A 144 -3.51 14.62 20.40
CA LEU A 144 -4.52 14.26 21.41
C LEU A 144 -5.95 14.61 20.97
N ASP A 145 -6.11 15.58 20.07
CA ASP A 145 -7.39 16.01 19.52
C ASP A 145 -7.91 15.14 18.35
N ALA A 146 -7.06 14.30 17.76
CA ALA A 146 -7.39 13.53 16.55
C ALA A 146 -7.19 12.01 16.70
N ALA A 147 -6.23 11.58 17.52
CA ALA A 147 -5.90 10.16 17.68
C ALA A 147 -7.07 9.33 18.25
N PRO A 148 -7.82 9.78 19.28
CA PRO A 148 -8.93 8.99 19.84
C PRO A 148 -10.07 8.72 18.87
N SER A 149 -10.32 9.59 17.89
CA SER A 149 -11.35 9.39 16.87
C SER A 149 -10.83 8.72 15.60
N SER A 150 -9.53 8.36 15.54
CA SER A 150 -8.92 7.81 14.34
C SER A 150 -9.24 6.32 14.18
N ARG A 151 -9.53 5.88 12.95
CA ARG A 151 -9.73 4.44 12.66
C ARG A 151 -8.48 3.58 12.90
N LEU A 152 -7.29 4.20 12.89
CA LEU A 152 -6.02 3.48 13.01
C LEU A 152 -5.57 3.28 14.46
N LEU A 153 -5.81 4.27 15.35
CA LEU A 153 -5.30 4.28 16.72
C LEU A 153 -6.40 4.39 17.79
N GLY A 154 -7.62 4.78 17.42
CA GLY A 154 -8.69 5.17 18.34
C GLY A 154 -9.69 4.06 18.67
N SER A 155 -9.28 2.80 18.65
CA SER A 155 -10.13 1.66 19.04
C SER A 155 -10.45 1.65 20.53
#